data_AF-A0A1N6E6H3-F1
#
_entry.id   AF-A0A1N6E6H3-F1
#
_cell.length_a   1.000
_cell.length_b   1.000
_cell.length_c   1.000
_cell.angle_alpha   90.00
_cell.angle_beta   90.00
_cell.angle_gamma   90.00
#
_symmetry.space_group_name_H-M   'P 1'
#
loop_
_entity.id
_entity.type
_entity.pdbx_description
1 polymer ?
#
loop_
_entity_poly.entity_id
_entity_poly.type
_entity_poly.pdbx_seq_one_letter_code
_entity_poly.pdbx_strand_id
1 'polypeptide(L)'
;MRKFGPIAASAALALTVTGHEAEARRGGGFIMESEQLHFVAHTTTGNGAGGQMALCHLSKKSHILELGFWRSMQSYALSYDNCTGQKYIPLAPERMAAMLQSGEAPGNLPVEPRMQVAQVVTGFAGSAAIGATVALMGLLKLFAGLRRRRRRNAMTGANGFAQRVLDVMCHAAKADGVVDPEEVKLIAFASQKLTGLAYPAEQIERLIGMAGSKISDDEFRAFGQGLNAHQRETLMRGALMVTVSDGTITQSEKGFLARLAATLGISALEMQGMLRSL
;
A
#
# COMPACT_ATOMS: atom_id res chain seq x y z
N MET A 1 83.35 51.30 -15.34
CA MET A 1 82.40 51.57 -14.24
C MET A 1 81.09 52.07 -14.84
N ARG A 2 79.98 51.74 -14.15
CA ARG A 2 78.56 52.07 -14.39
C ARG A 2 77.74 51.06 -15.19
N LYS A 3 76.64 50.70 -14.54
CA LYS A 3 75.81 49.51 -14.60
C LYS A 3 74.54 49.85 -15.39
N PHE A 4 74.08 48.97 -16.27
CA PHE A 4 72.71 48.95 -16.76
C PHE A 4 71.91 47.97 -15.89
N GLY A 5 70.90 48.46 -15.19
CA GLY A 5 69.92 47.62 -14.49
C GLY A 5 68.71 47.36 -15.39
N PRO A 6 68.14 46.15 -15.40
CA PRO A 6 66.85 45.90 -16.05
C PRO A 6 65.71 46.17 -15.04
N ILE A 7 64.81 47.08 -15.40
CA ILE A 7 63.51 47.22 -14.73
C ILE A 7 62.57 46.20 -15.37
N ALA A 8 62.27 45.13 -14.63
CA ALA A 8 61.20 44.20 -14.95
C ALA A 8 59.87 44.82 -14.51
N ALA A 9 58.96 45.04 -15.46
CA ALA A 9 57.59 45.44 -15.17
C ALA A 9 56.73 44.19 -14.93
N SER A 10 56.43 43.93 -13.66
CA SER A 10 55.46 42.91 -13.25
C SER A 10 54.04 43.43 -13.50
N ALA A 11 53.38 42.91 -14.53
CA ALA A 11 51.95 43.11 -14.73
C ALA A 11 51.17 42.15 -13.80
N ALA A 12 50.64 42.66 -12.69
CA ALA A 12 49.70 41.94 -11.84
C ALA A 12 48.29 42.05 -12.44
N LEU A 13 47.80 40.95 -13.01
CA LEU A 13 46.42 40.83 -13.47
C LEU A 13 45.52 40.58 -12.25
N ALA A 14 44.86 41.62 -11.73
CA ALA A 14 43.85 41.47 -10.69
C ALA A 14 42.55 40.94 -11.31
N LEU A 15 42.32 39.63 -11.23
CA LEU A 15 41.02 39.01 -11.51
C LEU A 15 40.06 39.40 -10.38
N THR A 16 39.21 40.40 -10.62
CA THR A 16 38.10 40.74 -9.73
C THR A 16 37.06 39.61 -9.79
N VAL A 17 37.06 38.74 -8.78
CA VAL A 17 36.09 37.66 -8.62
C VAL A 17 34.75 38.24 -8.18
N THR A 18 33.84 38.52 -9.10
CA THR A 18 32.43 38.83 -8.80
C THR A 18 31.63 37.54 -8.67
N GLY A 19 31.94 36.74 -7.65
CA GLY A 19 31.08 35.63 -7.26
C GLY A 19 29.78 36.19 -6.71
N HIS A 20 28.66 36.00 -7.42
CA HIS A 20 27.35 36.35 -6.88
C HIS A 20 26.99 35.28 -5.84
N GLU A 21 26.79 35.68 -4.59
CA GLU A 21 26.28 34.79 -3.55
C GLU A 21 24.86 34.34 -3.91
N ALA A 22 24.62 33.04 -3.90
CA ALA A 22 23.31 32.45 -4.11
C ALA A 22 22.76 31.92 -2.78
N GLU A 23 21.43 31.99 -2.65
CA GLU A 23 20.69 31.45 -1.50
C GLU A 23 19.81 30.30 -1.96
N ALA A 24 19.85 29.20 -1.21
CA ALA A 24 19.12 27.98 -1.50
C ALA A 24 17.62 28.26 -1.61
N ARG A 25 17.07 28.11 -2.81
CA ARG A 25 15.65 28.42 -3.07
C ARG A 25 14.75 27.30 -2.55
N ARG A 26 13.65 27.68 -1.90
CA ARG A 26 12.47 26.84 -1.68
C ARG A 26 11.31 27.43 -2.47
N GLY A 27 10.94 26.77 -3.56
CA GLY A 27 9.79 27.20 -4.36
C GLY A 27 8.46 26.92 -3.65
N GLY A 28 7.49 27.84 -3.76
CA GLY A 28 6.10 27.59 -3.34
C GLY A 28 5.28 26.93 -4.46
N GLY A 29 4.42 25.97 -4.12
CA GLY A 29 3.54 25.28 -5.07
C GLY A 29 3.30 23.81 -4.73
N PHE A 30 2.50 23.10 -5.53
CA PHE A 30 2.22 21.67 -5.35
C PHE A 30 3.43 20.78 -5.67
N ILE A 31 4.27 21.24 -6.61
CA ILE A 31 5.60 20.69 -6.89
C ILE A 31 6.58 21.71 -6.35
N MET A 32 7.30 21.33 -5.30
CA MET A 32 8.32 22.18 -4.69
C MET A 32 9.70 21.70 -5.14
N GLU A 33 10.57 22.67 -5.37
CA GLU A 33 11.99 22.41 -5.64
C GLU A 33 12.79 22.97 -4.46
N SER A 34 13.77 22.19 -4.01
CA SER A 34 14.69 22.57 -2.96
C SER A 34 16.11 22.26 -3.39
N GLU A 35 17.02 23.17 -3.13
CA GLU A 35 18.45 22.97 -3.35
C GLU A 35 19.10 22.40 -2.09
N GLN A 36 20.01 21.46 -2.28
CA GLN A 36 20.73 20.78 -1.21
C GLN A 36 22.21 20.69 -1.56
N LEU A 37 23.05 20.96 -0.55
CA LEU A 37 24.49 20.86 -0.63
C LEU A 37 24.94 19.55 0.02
N HIS A 38 25.87 18.85 -0.62
CA HIS A 38 26.45 17.62 -0.08
C HIS A 38 27.96 17.77 -0.03
N PHE A 39 28.52 17.61 1.16
CA PHE A 39 29.96 17.75 1.39
C PHE A 39 30.79 16.81 0.52
N VAL A 40 31.85 17.36 -0.06
CA VAL A 40 32.85 16.63 -0.87
C VAL A 40 34.21 16.69 -0.19
N ALA A 41 34.70 17.90 0.07
CA ALA A 41 36.01 18.14 0.66
C ALA A 41 36.13 19.56 1.22
N HIS A 42 37.11 19.79 2.08
CA HIS A 42 37.54 21.16 2.42
C HIS A 42 38.44 21.72 1.32
N THR A 43 38.35 23.03 1.11
CA THR A 43 39.23 23.77 0.18
C THR A 43 40.27 24.55 0.96
N THR A 44 41.35 24.97 0.28
CA THR A 44 42.31 25.91 0.88
C THR A 44 41.83 27.37 0.83
N THR A 45 40.73 27.64 0.12
CA THR A 45 40.11 28.97 0.01
C THR A 45 39.52 29.41 1.35
N GLY A 46 39.95 30.56 1.86
CA GLY A 46 39.42 31.13 3.10
C GLY A 46 37.98 31.64 2.95
N ASN A 47 37.18 31.50 4.01
CA ASN A 47 35.79 31.96 4.05
C ASN A 47 35.64 33.44 4.49
N GLY A 48 36.75 34.18 4.65
CA GLY A 48 36.78 35.57 5.13
C GLY A 48 36.60 35.75 6.65
N ALA A 49 36.18 34.71 7.37
CA ALA A 49 36.00 34.69 8.83
C ALA A 49 37.07 33.87 9.57
N GLY A 50 38.21 33.58 8.91
CA GLY A 50 39.31 32.78 9.46
C GLY A 50 39.15 31.26 9.33
N GLY A 51 38.10 30.79 8.66
CA GLY A 51 37.89 29.38 8.32
C GLY A 51 38.13 29.06 6.83
N GLN A 52 37.99 27.80 6.46
CA GLN A 52 38.07 27.32 5.07
C GLN A 52 36.67 27.11 4.50
N MET A 53 36.48 27.40 3.20
CA MET A 53 35.27 27.04 2.49
C MET A 53 35.23 25.53 2.24
N ALA A 54 34.02 24.95 2.25
CA ALA A 54 33.80 23.57 1.87
C ALA A 54 33.36 23.47 0.41
N LEU A 55 33.94 22.52 -0.32
CA LEU A 55 33.47 22.11 -1.63
C LEU A 55 32.28 21.17 -1.46
N CYS A 56 31.17 21.53 -2.07
CA CYS A 56 29.92 20.80 -2.00
C CYS A 56 29.44 20.44 -3.40
N HIS A 57 28.71 19.35 -3.49
CA HIS A 57 27.84 19.05 -4.60
C HIS A 57 26.51 19.80 -4.44
N LEU A 58 26.15 20.61 -5.43
CA LEU A 58 24.84 21.24 -5.53
C LEU A 58 23.88 20.29 -6.23
N SER A 59 22.82 19.91 -5.53
CA SER A 59 21.75 19.10 -6.09
C SER A 59 20.39 19.76 -5.89
N LYS A 60 19.51 19.52 -6.86
CA LYS A 60 18.13 19.99 -6.86
C LYS A 60 17.23 18.80 -6.58
N LYS A 61 16.43 18.90 -5.53
CA LYS A 61 15.44 17.90 -5.12
C LYS A 61 14.04 18.41 -5.42
N SER A 62 13.30 17.67 -6.24
CA SER A 62 11.88 17.91 -6.50
C SER A 62 11.05 17.04 -5.57
N HIS A 63 10.07 17.66 -4.92
CA HIS A 63 9.18 17.03 -3.95
C HIS A 63 7.73 17.47 -4.20
N ILE A 64 6.80 16.55 -3.95
CA ILE A 64 5.37 16.84 -3.86
C ILE A 64 5.02 16.75 -2.39
N LEU A 65 4.53 17.84 -1.79
CA LEU A 65 4.45 17.98 -0.34
C LEU A 65 5.81 17.65 0.29
N GLU A 66 5.93 16.71 1.23
CA GLU A 66 7.22 16.30 1.83
C GLU A 66 7.90 15.11 1.14
N LEU A 67 7.30 14.58 0.07
CA LEU A 67 7.76 13.36 -0.60
C LEU A 67 8.66 13.69 -1.80
N GLY A 68 9.95 13.37 -1.67
CA GLY A 68 10.90 13.46 -2.77
C GLY A 68 10.63 12.41 -3.85
N PHE A 69 10.56 12.85 -5.11
CA PHE A 69 10.35 11.95 -6.25
C PHE A 69 11.39 12.13 -7.37
N TRP A 70 12.22 13.17 -7.29
CA TRP A 70 13.31 13.35 -8.25
C TRP A 70 14.46 14.14 -7.63
N ARG A 71 15.67 13.83 -8.07
CA ARG A 71 16.87 14.57 -7.70
C ARG A 71 17.77 14.68 -8.91
N SER A 72 18.24 15.89 -9.20
CA SER A 72 19.25 16.15 -10.23
C SER A 72 20.46 16.82 -9.62
N MET A 73 21.64 16.46 -10.12
CA MET A 73 22.90 17.11 -9.74
C MET A 73 23.15 18.25 -10.71
N GLN A 74 23.44 19.43 -10.19
CA GLN A 74 23.56 20.64 -10.99
C GLN A 74 25.04 20.97 -11.24
N SER A 75 25.78 21.26 -10.17
CA SER A 75 27.17 21.70 -10.26
C SER A 75 27.90 21.47 -8.94
N TYR A 76 29.15 21.91 -8.86
CA TYR A 76 29.81 22.14 -7.58
C TYR A 76 29.41 23.51 -7.02
N ALA A 77 29.55 23.69 -5.72
CA ALA A 77 29.37 24.95 -5.02
C ALA A 77 30.34 25.05 -3.85
N LEU A 78 30.77 26.27 -3.51
CA LEU A 78 31.51 26.57 -2.30
C LEU A 78 30.55 27.03 -1.21
N SER A 79 30.63 26.41 -0.05
CA SER A 79 29.84 26.77 1.12
C SER A 79 30.72 27.38 2.20
N TYR A 80 30.18 28.41 2.86
CA TYR A 80 30.81 29.07 4.01
C TYR A 80 30.64 28.27 5.31
N ASP A 81 29.66 27.36 5.35
CA ASP A 81 29.22 26.64 6.55
C ASP A 81 29.13 25.14 6.24
N ASN A 82 30.26 24.54 5.85
CA ASN A 82 30.43 23.10 5.67
C ASN A 82 29.29 22.34 4.95
N CYS A 83 28.66 22.96 3.95
CA CYS A 83 27.51 22.42 3.20
C CYS A 83 26.20 22.25 4.01
N THR A 84 26.10 22.80 5.22
CA THR A 84 24.87 22.82 6.04
C THR A 84 24.06 24.09 5.87
N GLY A 85 24.71 25.18 5.48
CA GLY A 85 24.08 26.48 5.25
C GLY A 85 23.26 26.59 3.97
N GLN A 86 22.45 27.65 3.87
CA GLN A 86 21.67 27.97 2.67
C GLN A 86 22.43 28.88 1.69
N LYS A 87 23.52 29.52 2.13
CA LYS A 87 24.32 30.42 1.28
C LYS A 87 25.50 29.68 0.67
N TYR A 88 25.68 29.85 -0.62
CA TYR A 88 26.77 29.22 -1.37
C TYR A 88 27.16 30.03 -2.61
N ILE A 89 28.36 29.77 -3.12
CA ILE A 89 28.82 30.28 -4.41
C ILE A 89 28.80 29.12 -5.41
N PRO A 90 27.94 29.15 -6.46
CA PRO A 90 27.96 28.12 -7.48
C PRO A 90 29.29 28.18 -8.27
N LEU A 91 29.87 27.01 -8.54
CA LEU A 91 31.09 26.89 -9.32
C LEU A 91 30.77 26.44 -10.75
N ALA A 92 31.15 27.28 -11.71
CA ALA A 92 31.15 26.90 -13.12
C ALA A 92 32.26 25.86 -13.41
N PRO A 93 32.09 24.97 -14.42
CA PRO A 93 33.07 23.94 -14.74
C PRO A 93 34.49 24.47 -14.98
N GLU A 94 34.61 25.63 -15.60
CA GLU A 94 35.90 26.27 -15.92
C GLU A 94 36.64 26.68 -14.64
N ARG A 95 35.91 27.21 -13.66
CA ARG A 95 36.47 27.59 -12.36
C ARG A 95 36.84 26.36 -11.54
N MET A 96 36.04 25.29 -11.61
CA MET A 96 36.38 24.02 -10.95
C MET A 96 37.67 23.44 -11.51
N ALA A 97 37.84 23.44 -12.84
CA ALA A 97 39.08 23.00 -13.48
C ALA A 97 40.30 23.83 -13.03
N ALA A 98 40.15 25.14 -12.90
CA ALA A 98 41.21 26.02 -12.37
C ALA A 98 41.57 25.68 -10.91
N MET A 99 40.58 25.42 -10.05
CA MET A 99 40.81 25.04 -8.64
C MET A 99 41.52 23.68 -8.49
N LEU A 100 41.22 22.73 -9.39
CA LEU A 100 41.92 21.44 -9.43
C LEU A 100 43.39 21.62 -9.86
N GLN A 101 43.65 22.49 -10.83
CA GLN A 101 45.02 22.80 -11.29
C GLN A 101 45.84 23.57 -10.26
N SER A 102 45.22 24.47 -9.50
CA SER A 102 45.90 25.24 -8.44
C SER A 102 46.09 24.47 -7.14
N GLY A 103 45.52 23.26 -7.02
CA GLY A 103 45.58 22.45 -5.80
C GLY A 103 44.67 22.98 -4.67
N GLU A 104 43.74 23.88 -4.99
CA GLU A 104 42.73 24.37 -4.03
C GLU A 104 41.63 23.36 -3.73
N ALA A 105 41.42 22.41 -4.64
CA ALA A 105 40.52 21.28 -4.51
C ALA A 105 41.26 19.94 -4.73
N PRO A 106 40.78 18.82 -4.17
CA PRO A 106 41.39 17.50 -4.39
C PRO A 106 41.42 17.12 -5.87
N GLY A 107 42.61 16.84 -6.42
CA GLY A 107 42.82 16.57 -7.84
C GLY A 107 42.17 15.30 -8.40
N ASN A 108 41.56 14.46 -7.55
CA ASN A 108 40.87 13.24 -7.93
C ASN A 108 39.37 13.43 -8.24
N LEU A 109 38.88 14.67 -8.23
CA LEU A 109 37.47 14.97 -8.49
C LEU A 109 37.22 15.21 -10.00
N PRO A 110 36.10 14.69 -10.55
CA PRO A 110 35.72 15.03 -11.91
C PRO A 110 35.29 16.49 -12.01
N VAL A 111 35.55 17.14 -13.15
CA VAL A 111 35.12 18.52 -13.41
C VAL A 111 33.59 18.62 -13.42
N GLU A 112 32.92 17.61 -14.00
CA GLU A 112 31.47 17.47 -13.95
C GLU A 112 31.06 16.50 -12.83
N PRO A 113 30.19 16.93 -11.91
CA PRO A 113 29.77 16.08 -10.81
C PRO A 113 28.88 14.94 -11.31
N ARG A 114 29.20 13.71 -10.91
CA ARG A 114 28.40 12.51 -11.22
C ARG A 114 27.72 12.00 -9.96
N MET A 115 26.41 11.74 -10.04
CA MET A 115 25.71 11.10 -8.93
C MET A 115 26.12 9.63 -8.80
N GLN A 116 26.52 9.23 -7.60
CA GLN A 116 26.56 7.81 -7.25
C GLN A 116 25.12 7.29 -7.11
N VAL A 117 24.86 6.06 -7.60
CA VAL A 117 23.53 5.44 -7.56
C VAL A 117 22.92 5.46 -6.14
N ALA A 118 23.75 5.28 -5.12
CA ALA A 118 23.31 5.36 -3.72
C ALA A 118 22.74 6.74 -3.34
N GLN A 119 23.27 7.84 -3.89
CA GLN A 119 22.80 9.21 -3.62
C GLN A 119 21.50 9.55 -4.37
N VAL A 120 21.20 8.83 -5.45
CA VAL A 120 19.91 8.90 -6.13
C VAL A 120 18.84 8.27 -5.25
N VAL A 121 19.09 7.07 -4.71
CA VAL A 121 18.07 6.25 -4.02
C VAL A 121 17.66 6.78 -2.65
N THR A 122 18.56 7.44 -1.90
CA THR A 122 18.24 7.97 -0.56
C THR A 122 17.12 9.03 -0.56
N GLY A 123 16.84 9.64 -1.71
CA GLY A 123 15.71 10.57 -1.87
C GLY A 123 14.33 9.91 -2.00
N PHE A 124 14.25 8.59 -2.18
CA PHE A 124 13.04 7.87 -2.61
C PHE A 124 12.47 6.91 -1.56
N ALA A 125 12.99 6.88 -0.33
CA ALA A 125 12.50 5.97 0.71
C ALA A 125 10.98 6.10 0.93
N GLY A 126 10.44 7.33 0.88
CA GLY A 126 9.00 7.59 1.02
C GLY A 126 8.16 7.04 -0.15
N SER A 127 8.60 7.22 -1.39
CA SER A 127 7.88 6.72 -2.58
C SER A 127 7.98 5.19 -2.70
N ALA A 128 9.11 4.60 -2.31
CA ALA A 128 9.27 3.16 -2.21
C ALA A 128 8.29 2.53 -1.20
N ALA A 129 8.12 3.14 -0.02
CA ALA A 129 7.18 2.67 1.00
C ALA A 129 5.71 2.72 0.51
N ILE A 130 5.32 3.80 -0.18
CA ILE A 130 3.99 3.91 -0.78
C ILE A 130 3.79 2.84 -1.86
N GLY A 131 4.76 2.68 -2.77
CA GLY A 131 4.71 1.66 -3.82
C GLY A 131 4.55 0.24 -3.26
N ALA A 132 5.33 -0.11 -2.24
CA ALA A 132 5.24 -1.40 -1.57
C ALA A 132 3.86 -1.63 -0.91
N THR A 133 3.30 -0.59 -0.29
CA THR A 133 1.99 -0.66 0.37
C THR A 133 0.87 -0.89 -0.65
N VAL A 134 0.86 -0.14 -1.75
CA VAL A 134 -0.13 -0.30 -2.82
C VAL A 134 -0.01 -1.69 -3.47
N ALA A 135 1.21 -2.15 -3.75
CA ALA A 135 1.46 -3.48 -4.29
C ALA A 135 0.92 -4.57 -3.35
N LEU A 136 1.21 -4.47 -2.05
CA LEU A 136 0.72 -5.41 -1.04
C LEU A 136 -0.81 -5.44 -0.97
N MET A 137 -1.47 -4.27 -0.94
CA MET A 137 -2.94 -4.22 -0.94
C MET A 137 -3.54 -4.83 -2.22
N GLY A 138 -2.93 -4.59 -3.38
CA GLY A 138 -3.32 -5.20 -4.64
C GLY A 138 -3.19 -6.72 -4.60
N LEU A 139 -2.08 -7.23 -4.06
CA LEU A 139 -1.82 -8.65 -3.88
C LEU A 139 -2.86 -9.31 -2.98
N LEU A 140 -3.15 -8.71 -1.82
CA LEU A 140 -4.15 -9.19 -0.87
C LEU A 140 -5.55 -9.24 -1.48
N LYS A 141 -5.95 -8.21 -2.22
CA LYS A 141 -7.24 -8.20 -2.95
C LYS A 141 -7.30 -9.28 -4.02
N LEU A 142 -6.20 -9.53 -4.72
CA LEU A 142 -6.12 -10.56 -5.76
C LEU A 142 -6.27 -11.96 -5.14
N PHE A 143 -5.59 -12.25 -4.04
CA PHE A 143 -5.75 -13.51 -3.30
C PHE A 143 -7.16 -13.71 -2.74
N ALA A 144 -7.76 -12.67 -2.16
CA ALA A 144 -9.15 -12.72 -1.70
C ALA A 144 -10.13 -12.97 -2.87
N GLY A 145 -9.89 -12.36 -4.03
CA GLY A 145 -10.65 -12.59 -5.26
C GLY A 145 -10.54 -14.02 -5.79
N LEU A 146 -9.33 -14.60 -5.77
CA LEU A 146 -9.11 -15.99 -6.14
C LEU A 146 -9.84 -16.96 -5.20
N ARG A 147 -9.82 -16.71 -3.89
CA ARG A 147 -10.58 -17.51 -2.91
C ARG A 147 -12.09 -17.43 -3.16
N ARG A 148 -12.61 -16.23 -3.44
CA ARG A 148 -14.02 -16.03 -3.80
C ARG A 148 -14.38 -16.75 -5.11
N ARG A 149 -13.50 -16.72 -6.12
CA ARG A 149 -13.69 -17.46 -7.38
C ARG A 149 -13.70 -18.98 -7.16
N ARG A 150 -12.81 -19.52 -6.33
CA ARG A 150 -12.84 -20.94 -5.96
C ARG A 150 -14.16 -21.32 -5.28
N ARG A 151 -14.66 -20.50 -4.35
CA ARG A 151 -15.99 -20.69 -3.73
C ARG A 151 -17.10 -20.64 -4.79
N ARG A 152 -17.09 -19.66 -5.70
CA ARG A 152 -18.09 -19.56 -6.78
C ARG A 152 -18.05 -20.72 -7.76
N ASN A 153 -16.88 -21.18 -8.16
CA ASN A 153 -16.74 -22.30 -9.08
C ASN A 153 -17.23 -23.62 -8.47
N ALA A 154 -17.11 -23.78 -7.13
CA ALA A 154 -17.79 -24.86 -6.43
C ALA A 154 -19.34 -24.71 -6.51
N MET A 155 -19.85 -23.47 -6.47
CA MET A 155 -21.28 -23.15 -6.47
C MET A 155 -21.99 -23.14 -7.85
N THR A 156 -21.32 -23.37 -8.99
CA THR A 156 -21.92 -23.25 -10.34
C THR A 156 -22.26 -24.56 -11.05
N GLY A 157 -22.09 -25.73 -10.43
CA GLY A 157 -22.60 -27.01 -10.97
C GLY A 157 -24.09 -27.23 -10.67
N ALA A 158 -24.69 -28.33 -11.16
CA ALA A 158 -26.01 -28.81 -10.72
C ALA A 158 -26.08 -29.01 -9.18
N ASN A 159 -24.92 -29.22 -8.55
CA ASN A 159 -24.73 -29.26 -7.08
C ASN A 159 -24.66 -27.88 -6.41
N GLY A 160 -24.68 -26.78 -7.18
CA GLY A 160 -24.48 -25.42 -6.68
C GLY A 160 -25.64 -24.87 -5.86
N PHE A 161 -26.87 -25.29 -6.18
CA PHE A 161 -28.03 -25.00 -5.34
C PHE A 161 -28.02 -25.86 -4.08
N ALA A 162 -27.78 -27.17 -4.21
CA ALA A 162 -27.74 -28.08 -3.07
C ALA A 162 -26.63 -27.70 -2.06
N GLN A 163 -25.46 -27.29 -2.55
CA GLN A 163 -24.40 -26.74 -1.72
C GLN A 163 -24.80 -25.42 -1.05
N ARG A 164 -25.58 -24.55 -1.71
CA ARG A 164 -26.10 -23.33 -1.08
C ARG A 164 -27.09 -23.65 0.04
N VAL A 165 -27.97 -24.63 -0.17
CA VAL A 165 -28.88 -25.12 0.89
C VAL A 165 -28.06 -25.66 2.06
N LEU A 166 -27.02 -26.46 1.79
CA LEU A 166 -26.11 -26.97 2.81
C LEU A 166 -25.35 -25.86 3.56
N ASP A 167 -24.81 -24.87 2.85
CA ASP A 167 -24.07 -23.73 3.44
C ASP A 167 -24.99 -22.92 4.38
N VAL A 168 -26.22 -22.67 3.95
CA VAL A 168 -27.24 -21.97 4.75
C VAL A 168 -27.60 -22.76 6.01
N MET A 169 -27.78 -24.08 5.89
CA MET A 169 -28.04 -24.95 7.04
C MET A 169 -26.86 -24.98 8.03
N CYS A 170 -25.62 -25.03 7.54
CA CYS A 170 -24.42 -24.98 8.40
C CYS A 170 -24.30 -23.62 9.13
N HIS A 171 -24.63 -22.54 8.44
CA HIS A 171 -24.66 -21.20 9.02
C HIS A 171 -25.80 -21.00 10.02
N ALA A 172 -26.93 -21.69 9.80
CA ALA A 172 -28.07 -21.68 10.70
C ALA A 172 -27.74 -22.38 12.02
N ALA A 173 -27.18 -23.60 11.98
CA ALA A 173 -26.71 -24.32 13.16
C ALA A 173 -25.69 -23.49 13.96
N LYS A 174 -24.72 -22.87 13.27
CA LYS A 174 -23.67 -22.08 13.95
C LYS A 174 -24.13 -20.69 14.44
N ALA A 175 -25.40 -20.32 14.28
CA ALA A 175 -25.86 -18.97 14.57
C ALA A 175 -25.76 -18.63 16.07
N ASP A 176 -25.96 -19.61 16.95
CA ASP A 176 -25.86 -19.45 18.41
C ASP A 176 -24.41 -19.65 18.94
N GLY A 177 -23.55 -20.24 18.12
CA GLY A 177 -22.12 -20.45 18.38
C GLY A 177 -21.77 -21.82 18.97
N VAL A 178 -22.75 -22.69 19.23
CA VAL A 178 -22.55 -24.08 19.65
C VAL A 178 -23.06 -24.98 18.53
N VAL A 179 -22.38 -26.09 18.27
CA VAL A 179 -22.84 -27.05 17.27
C VAL A 179 -22.82 -28.42 17.91
N ASP A 180 -23.95 -29.09 17.89
CA ASP A 180 -24.07 -30.43 18.47
C ASP A 180 -24.12 -31.54 17.38
N PRO A 181 -23.85 -32.80 17.76
CA PRO A 181 -23.89 -33.91 16.81
C PRO A 181 -25.28 -34.22 16.23
N GLU A 182 -26.37 -33.82 16.90
CA GLU A 182 -27.74 -34.01 16.40
C GLU A 182 -28.07 -33.01 15.28
N GLU A 183 -27.60 -31.77 15.38
CA GLU A 183 -27.66 -30.79 14.28
C GLU A 183 -26.95 -31.30 13.02
N VAL A 184 -25.77 -31.93 13.18
CA VAL A 184 -25.03 -32.50 12.03
C VAL A 184 -25.85 -33.58 11.33
N LYS A 185 -26.49 -34.47 12.09
CA LYS A 185 -27.38 -35.51 11.54
C LYS A 185 -28.60 -34.89 10.87
N LEU A 186 -29.16 -33.85 11.47
CA LEU A 186 -30.31 -33.16 10.94
C LEU A 186 -30.00 -32.42 9.64
N ILE A 187 -28.84 -31.77 9.54
CA ILE A 187 -28.35 -31.16 8.31
C ILE A 187 -28.20 -32.22 7.22
N ALA A 188 -27.64 -33.39 7.55
CA ALA A 188 -27.52 -34.49 6.59
C ALA A 188 -28.90 -34.95 6.08
N PHE A 189 -29.85 -35.15 7.01
CA PHE A 189 -31.23 -35.54 6.70
C PHE A 189 -31.96 -34.48 5.86
N ALA A 190 -31.90 -33.22 6.28
CA ALA A 190 -32.55 -32.10 5.60
C ALA A 190 -31.96 -31.89 4.20
N SER A 191 -30.64 -32.02 4.04
CA SER A 191 -29.98 -31.92 2.74
C SER A 191 -30.43 -33.01 1.77
N GLN A 192 -30.51 -34.26 2.23
CA GLN A 192 -31.04 -35.37 1.43
C GLN A 192 -32.52 -35.14 1.07
N LYS A 193 -33.34 -34.71 2.04
CA LYS A 193 -34.79 -34.49 1.85
C LYS A 193 -35.07 -33.35 0.87
N LEU A 194 -34.33 -32.24 0.96
CA LEU A 194 -34.58 -31.02 0.19
C LEU A 194 -33.88 -31.00 -1.17
N THR A 195 -32.76 -31.71 -1.31
CA THR A 195 -31.90 -31.61 -2.49
C THR A 195 -31.62 -32.96 -3.17
N GLY A 196 -31.97 -34.07 -2.52
CA GLY A 196 -31.67 -35.42 -2.99
C GLY A 196 -30.22 -35.86 -2.81
N LEU A 197 -29.35 -34.99 -2.25
CA LEU A 197 -27.93 -35.28 -2.06
C LEU A 197 -27.59 -35.61 -0.60
N ALA A 198 -26.93 -36.74 -0.42
CA ALA A 198 -26.44 -37.20 0.87
C ALA A 198 -25.04 -36.64 1.09
N TYR A 199 -24.81 -36.11 2.28
CA TYR A 199 -23.49 -35.63 2.70
C TYR A 199 -23.04 -36.41 3.92
N PRO A 200 -21.78 -36.90 3.96
CA PRO A 200 -21.25 -37.56 5.14
C PRO A 200 -21.06 -36.55 6.29
N ALA A 201 -21.25 -37.00 7.52
CA ALA A 201 -21.17 -36.17 8.73
C ALA A 201 -19.84 -35.39 8.81
N GLU A 202 -18.71 -36.04 8.52
CA GLU A 202 -17.38 -35.40 8.51
C GLU A 202 -17.28 -34.21 7.54
N GLN A 203 -17.99 -34.26 6.40
CA GLN A 203 -18.01 -33.16 5.45
C GLN A 203 -18.84 -32.00 5.99
N ILE A 204 -19.96 -32.29 6.65
CA ILE A 204 -20.85 -31.30 7.27
C ILE A 204 -20.12 -30.60 8.43
N GLU A 205 -19.51 -31.35 9.34
CA GLU A 205 -18.70 -30.81 10.44
C GLU A 205 -17.60 -29.87 9.93
N ARG A 206 -16.92 -30.26 8.85
CA ARG A 206 -15.90 -29.41 8.21
C ARG A 206 -16.49 -28.11 7.66
N LEU A 207 -17.66 -28.18 7.01
CA LEU A 207 -18.34 -27.00 6.48
C LEU A 207 -18.82 -26.07 7.60
N ILE A 208 -19.39 -26.62 8.67
CA ILE A 208 -19.76 -25.86 9.86
C ILE A 208 -18.52 -25.21 10.52
N GLY A 209 -17.42 -25.94 10.61
CA GLY A 209 -16.14 -25.42 11.10
C GLY A 209 -15.66 -24.19 10.31
N MET A 210 -15.86 -24.20 8.98
CA MET A 210 -15.52 -23.08 8.09
C MET A 210 -16.56 -21.96 8.07
N ALA A 211 -17.82 -22.22 8.43
CA ALA A 211 -18.86 -21.22 8.51
C ALA A 211 -18.48 -20.15 9.55
N GLY A 212 -18.57 -18.87 9.21
CA GLY A 212 -18.38 -17.79 10.18
C GLY A 212 -19.58 -17.64 11.10
N SER A 213 -19.36 -17.31 12.37
CA SER A 213 -20.45 -16.96 13.32
C SER A 213 -21.12 -15.62 12.99
N LYS A 214 -20.49 -14.79 12.15
CA LYS A 214 -21.06 -13.54 11.64
C LYS A 214 -21.03 -13.55 10.12
N ILE A 215 -22.21 -13.48 9.53
CA ILE A 215 -22.41 -13.47 8.08
C ILE A 215 -22.59 -12.02 7.62
N SER A 216 -21.82 -11.65 6.61
CA SER A 216 -21.88 -10.32 6.00
C SER A 216 -23.13 -10.16 5.12
N ASP A 217 -23.59 -8.93 4.91
CA ASP A 217 -24.74 -8.65 4.02
C ASP A 217 -24.48 -9.11 2.57
N ASP A 218 -23.22 -9.08 2.13
CA ASP A 218 -22.81 -9.62 0.83
C ASP A 218 -23.04 -11.12 0.70
N GLU A 219 -22.79 -11.87 1.79
CA GLU A 219 -23.01 -13.32 1.81
C GLU A 219 -24.50 -13.67 1.84
N PHE A 220 -25.31 -12.93 2.60
CA PHE A 220 -26.77 -13.07 2.53
C PHE A 220 -27.29 -12.83 1.11
N ARG A 221 -26.85 -11.74 0.47
CA ARG A 221 -27.23 -11.45 -0.93
C ARG A 221 -26.80 -12.56 -1.88
N ALA A 222 -25.63 -13.16 -1.66
CA ALA A 222 -25.16 -14.28 -2.46
C ALA A 222 -26.04 -15.54 -2.32
N PHE A 223 -26.66 -15.78 -1.15
CA PHE A 223 -27.60 -16.90 -0.99
C PHE A 223 -28.85 -16.72 -1.88
N GLY A 224 -29.43 -15.52 -1.92
CA GLY A 224 -30.65 -15.24 -2.70
C GLY A 224 -30.42 -15.02 -4.20
N GLN A 225 -29.18 -14.75 -4.63
CA GLN A 225 -28.90 -14.34 -6.01
C GLN A 225 -29.20 -15.45 -7.02
N GLY A 226 -30.06 -15.13 -8.00
CA GLY A 226 -30.39 -16.00 -9.13
C GLY A 226 -31.33 -17.17 -8.77
N LEU A 227 -31.96 -17.15 -7.60
CA LEU A 227 -32.92 -18.19 -7.19
C LEU A 227 -34.34 -17.88 -7.66
N ASN A 228 -35.03 -18.89 -8.17
CA ASN A 228 -36.47 -18.83 -8.42
C ASN A 228 -37.27 -18.97 -7.10
N ALA A 229 -38.59 -18.75 -7.15
CA ALA A 229 -39.43 -18.75 -5.94
C ALA A 229 -39.36 -20.08 -5.16
N HIS A 230 -39.40 -21.22 -5.85
CA HIS A 230 -39.31 -22.54 -5.23
C HIS A 230 -37.95 -22.77 -4.56
N GLN A 231 -36.85 -22.37 -5.22
CA GLN A 231 -35.51 -22.47 -4.66
C GLN A 231 -35.32 -21.60 -3.41
N ARG A 232 -35.92 -20.40 -3.39
CA ARG A 232 -35.91 -19.53 -2.20
C ARG A 232 -36.65 -20.18 -1.03
N GLU A 233 -37.80 -20.79 -1.31
CA GLU A 233 -38.57 -21.55 -0.33
C GLU A 233 -37.78 -22.74 0.22
N THR A 234 -37.21 -23.58 -0.65
CA THR A 234 -36.40 -24.74 -0.25
C THR A 234 -35.20 -24.34 0.62
N LEU A 235 -34.54 -23.23 0.28
CA LEU A 235 -33.42 -22.71 1.05
C LEU A 235 -33.85 -22.21 2.43
N MET A 236 -34.99 -21.52 2.52
CA MET A 236 -35.58 -21.10 3.78
C MET A 236 -36.04 -22.29 4.64
N ARG A 237 -36.67 -23.30 4.04
CA ARG A 237 -37.06 -24.55 4.71
C ARG A 237 -35.85 -25.25 5.32
N GLY A 238 -34.72 -25.32 4.61
CA GLY A 238 -33.48 -25.88 5.13
C GLY A 238 -33.02 -25.15 6.41
N ALA A 239 -32.97 -23.83 6.37
CA ALA A 239 -32.63 -23.02 7.55
C ALA A 239 -33.58 -23.30 8.72
N LEU A 240 -34.90 -23.29 8.47
CA LEU A 240 -35.92 -23.52 9.50
C LEU A 240 -35.82 -24.93 10.11
N MET A 241 -35.60 -25.97 9.29
CA MET A 241 -35.45 -27.34 9.79
C MET A 241 -34.34 -27.44 10.83
N VAL A 242 -33.20 -26.76 10.61
CA VAL A 242 -32.07 -26.77 11.52
C VAL A 242 -32.36 -25.94 12.77
N THR A 243 -32.75 -24.68 12.62
CA THR A 243 -32.96 -23.76 13.77
C THR A 243 -34.11 -24.12 14.71
N VAL A 244 -34.99 -25.07 14.33
CA VAL A 244 -36.18 -25.44 15.11
C VAL A 244 -36.06 -26.84 15.70
N SER A 245 -34.95 -27.55 15.44
CA SER A 245 -34.73 -28.93 15.87
C SER A 245 -34.90 -29.13 17.37
N ASP A 246 -34.41 -28.17 18.14
CA ASP A 246 -34.29 -28.28 19.59
C ASP A 246 -35.52 -27.70 20.31
N GLY A 247 -36.54 -27.28 19.54
CA GLY A 247 -37.79 -26.74 20.06
C GLY A 247 -37.69 -25.32 20.64
N THR A 248 -36.49 -24.75 20.77
CA THR A 248 -36.27 -23.38 21.23
C THR A 248 -35.39 -22.59 20.26
N ILE A 249 -35.93 -21.51 19.69
CA ILE A 249 -35.18 -20.62 18.79
C ILE A 249 -34.56 -19.47 19.60
N THR A 250 -33.23 -19.40 19.62
CA THR A 250 -32.45 -18.33 20.23
C THR A 250 -32.61 -16.99 19.51
N GLN A 251 -32.16 -15.89 20.15
CA GLN A 251 -32.22 -14.57 19.52
C GLN A 251 -31.31 -14.46 18.29
N SER A 252 -30.16 -15.15 18.29
CA SER A 252 -29.22 -15.18 17.17
C SER A 252 -29.82 -15.88 15.96
N GLU A 253 -30.48 -17.02 16.15
CA GLU A 253 -31.16 -17.76 15.09
C GLU A 253 -32.36 -16.97 14.53
N LYS A 254 -33.17 -16.34 15.39
CA LYS A 254 -34.23 -15.41 14.94
C LYS A 254 -33.66 -14.31 14.07
N GLY A 255 -32.53 -13.72 14.47
CA GLY A 255 -31.84 -12.70 13.70
C GLY A 255 -31.33 -13.21 12.34
N PHE A 256 -30.78 -14.42 12.31
CA PHE A 256 -30.35 -15.09 11.09
C PHE A 256 -31.52 -15.36 10.15
N LEU A 257 -32.59 -15.99 10.63
CA LEU A 257 -33.79 -16.30 9.85
C LEU A 257 -34.47 -15.03 9.32
N ALA A 258 -34.59 -13.98 10.13
CA ALA A 258 -35.20 -12.72 9.69
C ALA A 258 -34.39 -12.06 8.57
N ARG A 259 -33.06 -12.03 8.67
CA ARG A 259 -32.18 -11.49 7.60
C ARG A 259 -32.21 -12.34 6.35
N LEU A 260 -32.23 -13.67 6.50
CA LEU A 260 -32.36 -14.59 5.38
C LEU A 260 -33.70 -14.38 4.66
N ALA A 261 -34.82 -14.36 5.39
CA ALA A 261 -36.15 -14.13 4.85
C ALA A 261 -36.24 -12.78 4.11
N ALA A 262 -35.72 -11.70 4.71
CA ALA A 262 -35.66 -10.39 4.07
C ALA A 262 -34.87 -10.42 2.75
N THR A 263 -33.76 -11.17 2.71
CA THR A 263 -32.92 -11.28 1.51
C THR A 263 -33.57 -12.13 0.42
N LEU A 264 -34.34 -13.14 0.80
CA LEU A 264 -35.09 -13.99 -0.12
C LEU A 264 -36.44 -13.37 -0.55
N GLY A 265 -36.84 -12.25 0.06
CA GLY A 265 -38.15 -11.66 -0.16
C GLY A 265 -39.30 -12.54 0.34
N ILE A 266 -39.06 -13.31 1.40
CA ILE A 266 -40.06 -14.18 2.04
C ILE A 266 -40.69 -13.39 3.19
N SER A 267 -42.01 -13.29 3.18
CA SER A 267 -42.79 -12.63 4.23
C SER A 267 -42.84 -13.48 5.51
N ALA A 268 -43.12 -12.83 6.65
CA ALA A 268 -43.29 -13.54 7.92
C ALA A 268 -44.45 -14.56 7.88
N LEU A 269 -45.49 -14.30 7.09
CA LEU A 269 -46.63 -15.21 6.92
C LEU A 269 -46.23 -16.47 6.15
N GLU A 270 -45.47 -16.32 5.06
CA GLU A 270 -44.95 -17.45 4.29
C GLU A 270 -44.00 -18.30 5.15
N MET A 271 -43.12 -17.66 5.92
CA MET A 271 -42.22 -18.34 6.85
C MET A 271 -43.00 -19.13 7.92
N GLN A 272 -44.06 -18.56 8.51
CA GLN A 272 -44.94 -19.28 9.43
C GLN A 272 -45.67 -20.45 8.76
N GLY A 273 -46.09 -20.28 7.50
CA GLY A 273 -46.69 -21.36 6.71
C GLY A 273 -45.70 -22.51 6.50
N MET A 274 -44.45 -22.21 6.18
CA MET A 274 -43.39 -23.21 6.04
C MET A 274 -43.17 -23.97 7.34
N LEU A 275 -43.04 -23.28 8.47
CA LEU A 275 -42.86 -23.89 9.80
C LEU A 275 -43.94 -24.91 10.16
N ARG A 276 -45.20 -24.66 9.79
CA ARG A 276 -46.32 -25.60 10.03
C ARG A 276 -46.28 -26.84 9.14
N SER A 277 -45.49 -26.81 8.07
CA SER A 277 -45.40 -27.87 7.05
C SER A 277 -44.12 -28.71 7.12
N LEU A 278 -43.25 -28.43 8.09
CA LEU A 278 -42.01 -29.18 8.33
C LEU A 278 -42.30 -30.54 8.96
#